data_AF-V5YSM0-F1
#
_entry.id   AF-V5YSM0-F1
#
_cell.length_a   1.000
_cell.length_b   1.000
_cell.length_c   1.000
_cell.angle_alpha   90.00
_cell.angle_beta   90.00
_cell.angle_gamma   90.00
#
_symmetry.space_group_name_H-M   'P 1'
#
loop_
_entity.id
_entity.type
_entity.pdbx_description
1 polymer ?
#
loop_
_entity_poly.entity_id
_entity_poly.type
_entity_poly.pdbx_seq_one_letter_code
_entity_poly.pdbx_strand_id
1 'polypeptide(L)'
;NQELRDEITEPIAQIKEFVKKIHSGAIKPPNRSKFTHILCVGIGGSALGPQFVAEALSPLNPPLEIAFIDNTDPKGIDRTLAHLPLATTLVIVTSKSGGTPEARNGMLEVRNAYEKQDLDFPPHAVAVTMPGSQLDKYAQD
;
A
#
# COMPACT_ATOMS: atom_id res chain seq x y z
N ASN A 1 2.58 28.24 14.09
CA ASN A 1 2.20 28.26 12.67
C ASN A 1 0.98 27.34 12.54
N GLN A 2 -0.19 27.89 12.20
CA GLN A 2 -1.47 27.15 12.17
C GLN A 2 -1.56 26.25 10.94
N GLU A 3 -1.15 26.75 9.78
CA GLU A 3 -1.05 26.01 8.51
C GLU A 3 -0.23 24.71 8.66
N LEU A 4 0.97 24.79 9.23
CA LEU A 4 1.79 23.58 9.48
C LEU A 4 1.14 22.58 10.44
N ARG A 5 0.28 23.05 11.36
CA ARG A 5 -0.44 22.13 12.25
C ARG A 5 -1.52 21.40 11.47
N ASP A 6 -2.26 22.12 10.63
CA ASP A 6 -3.36 21.56 9.85
C ASP A 6 -2.83 20.57 8.80
N GLU A 7 -1.69 20.86 8.15
CA GLU A 7 -0.97 19.93 7.26
C GLU A 7 -0.56 18.60 7.94
N ILE A 8 -0.52 18.55 9.27
CA ILE A 8 -0.18 17.35 10.04
C ILE A 8 -1.45 16.69 10.60
N THR A 9 -2.33 17.46 11.23
CA THR A 9 -3.48 16.92 11.96
C THR A 9 -4.57 16.41 11.03
N GLU A 10 -4.80 17.06 9.88
CA GLU A 10 -5.83 16.65 8.93
C GLU A 10 -5.49 15.30 8.27
N PRO A 11 -4.29 15.06 7.70
CA PRO A 11 -3.96 13.75 7.15
C PRO A 11 -4.00 12.64 8.20
N ILE A 12 -3.59 12.91 9.44
CA ILE A 12 -3.71 11.93 10.54
C ILE A 12 -5.17 11.55 10.79
N ALA A 13 -6.09 12.53 10.79
CA ALA A 13 -7.51 12.26 10.94
C ALA A 13 -8.07 11.44 9.77
N GLN A 14 -7.69 11.77 8.53
CA GLN A 14 -8.08 11.05 7.33
C GLN A 14 -7.57 9.61 7.33
N ILE A 15 -6.30 9.38 7.71
CA ILE A 15 -5.70 8.04 7.84
C ILE A 15 -6.46 7.22 8.88
N LYS A 16 -6.78 7.80 10.05
CA LYS A 16 -7.54 7.10 11.10
C LYS A 16 -8.92 6.67 10.61
N GLU A 17 -9.62 7.54 9.90
CA GLU A 17 -10.94 7.21 9.35
C GLU A 17 -10.85 6.15 8.23
N PHE A 18 -9.85 6.27 7.35
CA PHE A 18 -9.58 5.26 6.32
C PHE A 18 -9.31 3.89 6.94
N VAL A 19 -8.42 3.80 7.93
CA VAL A 19 -8.08 2.57 8.65
C VAL A 19 -9.33 1.97 9.31
N LYS A 20 -10.17 2.78 9.95
CA LYS A 20 -11.45 2.32 10.53
C LYS A 20 -12.36 1.69 9.48
N LYS A 21 -12.47 2.29 8.30
CA LYS A 21 -13.27 1.78 7.17
C LYS A 21 -12.70 0.49 6.57
N ILE A 22 -11.37 0.34 6.53
CA ILE A 22 -10.72 -0.90 6.10
C ILE A 22 -11.03 -2.04 7.08
N HIS A 23 -10.84 -1.82 8.38
CA HIS A 23 -11.10 -2.85 9.40
C HIS A 23 -12.58 -3.23 9.52
N SER A 24 -13.51 -2.29 9.31
CA SER A 24 -14.94 -2.57 9.33
C SER A 24 -15.45 -3.26 8.06
N GLY A 25 -14.65 -3.27 6.98
CA GLY A 25 -15.08 -3.72 5.66
C GLY A 25 -16.00 -2.74 4.92
N ALA A 26 -16.09 -1.48 5.38
CA ALA A 26 -16.77 -0.42 4.65
C ALA A 26 -16.02 -0.08 3.35
N ILE A 27 -14.69 -0.04 3.41
CA ILE A 27 -13.81 -0.13 2.25
C ILE A 27 -13.31 -1.58 2.18
N LYS A 28 -13.56 -2.24 1.07
CA LYS A 28 -13.35 -3.69 0.91
C LYS A 28 -12.98 -4.02 -0.53
N PRO A 29 -12.30 -5.15 -0.77
CA PRO A 29 -12.00 -5.57 -2.14
C PRO A 29 -13.29 -6.01 -2.87
N PRO A 30 -13.31 -5.93 -4.21
CA PRO A 30 -14.41 -6.45 -5.02
C PRO A 30 -14.75 -7.90 -4.66
N ASN A 31 -16.05 -8.21 -4.53
CA ASN A 31 -16.56 -9.56 -4.28
C ASN A 31 -16.01 -10.25 -3.00
N ARG A 32 -15.54 -9.48 -2.02
CA ARG A 32 -15.05 -9.97 -0.73
C ARG A 32 -15.61 -9.12 0.41
N SER A 33 -15.58 -9.65 1.63
CA SER A 33 -16.13 -8.96 2.80
C SER A 33 -15.16 -7.94 3.39
N LYS A 34 -13.85 -8.19 3.33
CA LYS A 34 -12.79 -7.34 3.88
C LYS A 34 -11.42 -7.67 3.27
N PHE A 35 -10.48 -6.75 3.43
CA PHE A 35 -9.06 -7.06 3.25
C PHE A 35 -8.57 -7.96 4.39
N THR A 36 -7.58 -8.79 4.10
CA THR A 36 -6.92 -9.69 5.06
C THR A 36 -5.40 -9.50 5.08
N HIS A 37 -4.85 -8.89 4.03
CA HIS A 37 -3.42 -8.65 3.87
C HIS A 37 -3.16 -7.22 3.40
N ILE A 38 -1.97 -6.72 3.72
CA ILE A 38 -1.40 -5.48 3.22
C ILE A 38 -0.10 -5.82 2.49
N LEU A 39 0.08 -5.26 1.30
CA LEU A 39 1.35 -5.27 0.58
C LEU A 39 1.88 -3.84 0.46
N CYS A 40 2.95 -3.55 1.18
CA CYS A 40 3.63 -2.26 1.11
C CYS A 40 4.68 -2.29 -0.01
N VAL A 41 4.57 -1.37 -0.96
CA VAL A 41 5.51 -1.21 -2.08
C VAL A 41 6.20 0.13 -1.96
N GLY A 42 7.52 0.12 -1.84
CA GLY A 42 8.34 1.33 -1.68
C GLY A 42 9.77 0.98 -1.33
N ILE A 43 10.71 1.91 -1.42
CA ILE A 43 12.13 1.64 -1.14
C ILE A 43 12.71 2.64 -0.13
N GLY A 44 13.79 2.25 0.55
CA GLY A 44 14.51 3.11 1.49
C GLY A 44 13.60 3.54 2.64
N GLY A 45 13.51 4.84 2.91
CA GLY A 45 12.65 5.36 3.99
C GLY A 45 11.15 5.03 3.82
N SER A 46 10.69 4.79 2.59
CA SER A 46 9.32 4.41 2.29
C SER A 46 8.99 2.94 2.59
N ALA A 47 10.00 2.12 2.92
CA ALA A 47 9.83 0.72 3.32
C ALA A 47 10.44 0.39 4.68
N LEU A 48 11.67 0.84 4.96
CA LEU A 48 12.41 0.47 6.17
C LEU A 48 11.72 0.93 7.46
N GLY A 49 11.14 2.13 7.48
CA GLY A 49 10.38 2.62 8.63
C GLY A 49 9.13 1.77 8.90
N PRO A 50 8.23 1.60 7.91
CA PRO A 50 7.10 0.68 8.02
C PRO A 50 7.48 -0.75 8.41
N GLN A 51 8.53 -1.33 7.82
CA GLN A 51 9.03 -2.67 8.15
C GLN A 51 9.47 -2.75 9.62
N PHE A 52 10.27 -1.80 10.08
CA PHE A 52 10.74 -1.77 11.47
C PHE A 52 9.58 -1.67 12.47
N VAL A 53 8.60 -0.80 12.21
CA VAL A 53 7.43 -0.63 13.09
C VAL A 53 6.54 -1.87 13.08
N ALA A 54 6.33 -2.50 11.92
CA ALA A 54 5.58 -3.73 11.81
C ALA A 54 6.26 -4.86 12.61
N GLU A 55 7.56 -5.05 12.44
CA GLU A 55 8.32 -6.07 13.17
C GLU A 55 8.32 -5.82 14.68
N ALA A 56 8.46 -4.56 15.10
CA ALA A 56 8.57 -4.21 16.51
C ALA A 56 7.23 -4.24 17.27
N LEU A 57 6.12 -3.91 16.60
CA LEU A 57 4.84 -3.64 17.28
C LEU A 57 3.69 -4.56 16.84
N SER A 58 3.86 -5.38 15.79
CA SER A 58 2.76 -6.26 15.34
C SER A 58 2.44 -7.32 16.39
N PRO A 59 1.16 -7.53 16.73
CA PRO A 59 0.77 -8.65 17.58
C PRO A 59 1.01 -9.98 16.85
N LEU A 60 1.03 -11.09 17.61
CA LEU A 60 1.23 -12.44 17.06
C LEU A 60 0.20 -12.84 15.99
N ASN A 61 -1.02 -12.31 16.09
CA ASN A 61 -2.11 -12.55 15.13
C ASN A 61 -2.71 -11.20 14.73
N PRO A 62 -2.10 -10.46 13.80
CA PRO A 62 -2.62 -9.17 13.38
C PRO A 62 -3.94 -9.34 12.59
N PRO A 63 -4.85 -8.35 12.64
CA PRO A 63 -6.07 -8.40 11.84
C PRO A 63 -5.81 -8.33 10.32
N LEU A 64 -4.63 -7.85 9.93
CA LEU A 64 -4.14 -7.78 8.55
C LEU A 64 -2.66 -8.19 8.55
N GLU A 65 -2.31 -9.23 7.80
CA GLU A 65 -0.93 -9.66 7.60
C GLU A 65 -0.19 -8.68 6.68
N ILE A 66 1.07 -8.36 6.96
CA ILE A 66 1.81 -7.32 6.21
C ILE A 66 3.00 -7.93 5.47
N ALA A 67 3.08 -7.67 4.18
CA ALA A 67 4.22 -8.01 3.33
C ALA A 67 4.84 -6.75 2.70
N PHE A 68 6.07 -6.87 2.22
CA PHE A 68 6.84 -5.76 1.67
C PHE A 68 7.49 -6.12 0.33
N ILE A 69 7.51 -5.17 -0.59
CA ILE A 69 8.37 -5.14 -1.78
C ILE A 69 9.19 -3.86 -1.71
N ASP A 70 10.49 -4.00 -1.48
CA ASP A 70 11.45 -2.90 -1.33
C ASP A 70 12.68 -2.98 -2.23
N ASN A 71 12.66 -3.94 -3.15
CA ASN A 71 13.69 -4.16 -4.15
C ASN A 71 13.02 -4.38 -5.52
N THR A 72 13.76 -4.10 -6.59
CA THR A 72 13.31 -4.28 -7.97
C THR A 72 13.63 -5.67 -8.55
N ASP A 73 14.29 -6.56 -7.79
CA ASP A 73 14.58 -7.93 -8.22
C ASP A 73 13.28 -8.70 -8.51
N PRO A 74 13.02 -9.10 -9.78
CA PRO A 74 11.78 -9.79 -10.15
C PRO A 74 11.55 -11.07 -9.36
N LYS A 75 12.62 -11.82 -9.05
CA LYS A 75 12.47 -13.08 -8.29
C LYS A 75 11.99 -12.85 -6.86
N GLY A 76 12.46 -11.77 -6.23
CA GLY A 76 12.00 -11.37 -4.91
C GLY A 76 10.53 -10.98 -4.92
N ILE A 77 10.13 -10.19 -5.92
CA ILE A 77 8.73 -9.79 -6.13
C ILE A 77 7.84 -11.01 -6.35
N ASP A 78 8.21 -11.90 -7.28
CA ASP A 78 7.47 -13.13 -7.58
C ASP A 78 7.30 -14.01 -6.33
N ARG A 79 8.36 -14.14 -5.53
CA ARG A 79 8.32 -14.91 -4.28
C ARG A 79 7.33 -14.30 -3.30
N THR A 80 7.32 -12.98 -3.11
CA THR A 80 6.36 -12.32 -2.22
C THR A 80 4.92 -12.52 -2.73
N LEU A 81 4.69 -12.27 -4.02
CA LEU A 81 3.35 -12.37 -4.63
C LEU A 81 2.77 -13.79 -4.61
N ALA A 82 3.62 -14.81 -4.77
CA ALA A 82 3.19 -16.21 -4.74
C ALA A 82 2.55 -16.65 -3.41
N HIS A 83 2.81 -15.93 -2.31
CA HIS A 83 2.28 -16.26 -0.98
C HIS A 83 1.11 -15.36 -0.55
N LEU A 84 0.71 -14.38 -1.38
CA LEU A 84 -0.34 -13.41 -1.03
C LEU A 84 -1.69 -13.74 -1.68
N PRO A 85 -2.80 -13.71 -0.93
CA PRO A 85 -4.13 -13.79 -1.51
C PRO A 85 -4.52 -12.44 -2.13
N LEU A 86 -4.16 -12.22 -3.40
CA LEU A 86 -4.31 -10.93 -4.10
C LEU A 86 -5.74 -10.37 -4.03
N ALA A 87 -6.75 -11.24 -4.19
CA ALA A 87 -8.17 -10.88 -4.11
C ALA A 87 -8.60 -10.27 -2.74
N THR A 88 -7.79 -10.39 -1.69
CA THR A 88 -8.04 -9.80 -0.37
C THR A 88 -6.85 -8.99 0.15
N THR A 89 -5.91 -8.63 -0.73
CA THR A 89 -4.73 -7.83 -0.38
C THR A 89 -4.95 -6.37 -0.76
N LEU A 90 -4.68 -5.47 0.19
CA LEU A 90 -4.60 -4.02 -0.01
C LEU A 90 -3.14 -3.65 -0.32
N VAL A 91 -2.91 -2.98 -1.44
CA VAL A 91 -1.58 -2.56 -1.89
C VAL A 91 -1.39 -1.09 -1.52
N ILE A 92 -0.32 -0.79 -0.79
CA ILE A 92 0.05 0.57 -0.39
C ILE A 92 1.34 0.94 -1.11
N VAL A 93 1.24 1.83 -2.11
CA VAL A 93 2.39 2.30 -2.88
C VAL A 93 2.90 3.60 -2.29
N THR A 94 4.13 3.61 -1.78
CA THR A 94 4.70 4.76 -1.08
C THR A 94 5.91 5.32 -1.84
N SER A 95 5.79 6.55 -2.32
CA SER A 95 6.90 7.30 -2.93
C SER A 95 6.64 8.79 -2.79
N LYS A 96 7.56 9.51 -2.14
CA LYS A 96 7.43 10.96 -1.93
C LYS A 96 7.34 11.73 -3.26
N SER A 97 8.27 11.49 -4.18
CA SER A 97 8.32 12.15 -5.49
C SER A 97 7.38 11.53 -6.52
N GLY A 98 6.89 10.31 -6.25
CA GLY A 98 6.08 9.52 -7.17
C GLY A 98 6.84 8.94 -8.36
N GLY A 99 8.09 9.35 -8.58
CA GLY A 99 8.93 8.93 -9.70
C GLY A 99 10.05 7.96 -9.29
N THR A 100 10.06 7.44 -8.05
CA THR A 100 11.07 6.48 -7.60
C THR A 100 10.98 5.20 -8.44
N PRO A 101 12.01 4.84 -9.23
CA PRO A 101 11.93 3.72 -10.17
C PRO A 101 11.56 2.39 -9.52
N GLU A 102 12.11 2.08 -8.35
CA GLU A 102 11.89 0.82 -7.65
C GLU A 102 10.44 0.69 -7.16
N ALA A 103 9.89 1.76 -6.57
CA ALA A 103 8.49 1.79 -6.14
C ALA A 103 7.53 1.69 -7.33
N ARG A 104 7.83 2.40 -8.44
CA ARG A 104 7.03 2.36 -9.66
C ARG A 104 7.07 0.98 -10.31
N ASN A 105 8.26 0.39 -10.47
CA ASN A 105 8.41 -0.93 -11.08
C ASN A 105 7.74 -2.00 -10.23
N GLY A 106 7.91 -1.94 -8.90
CA GLY A 106 7.19 -2.80 -7.97
C GLY A 106 5.68 -2.69 -8.14
N MET A 107 5.13 -1.47 -8.21
CA MET A 107 3.69 -1.26 -8.45
C MET A 107 3.23 -1.87 -9.77
N LEU A 108 4.00 -1.71 -10.86
CA LEU A 108 3.64 -2.25 -12.17
C LEU A 108 3.67 -3.79 -12.18
N GLU A 109 4.64 -4.42 -11.52
CA GLU A 109 4.67 -5.89 -11.39
C GLU A 109 3.52 -6.42 -10.53
N VAL A 110 3.18 -5.72 -9.44
CA VAL A 110 2.00 -6.07 -8.63
C VAL A 110 0.73 -5.93 -9.48
N ARG A 111 0.57 -4.83 -10.21
CA ARG A 111 -0.59 -4.62 -11.10
C ARG A 111 -0.70 -5.74 -12.14
N ASN A 112 0.40 -6.07 -12.80
CA ASN A 112 0.48 -7.18 -13.75
C ASN A 112 0.08 -8.54 -13.12
N ALA A 113 0.45 -8.79 -11.86
CA ALA A 113 0.04 -10.00 -11.16
C ALA A 113 -1.46 -10.06 -10.84
N TYR A 114 -2.09 -8.91 -10.55
CA TYR A 114 -3.54 -8.82 -10.40
C TYR A 114 -4.25 -9.07 -11.74
N GLU A 115 -3.79 -8.41 -12.81
CA GLU A 115 -4.35 -8.56 -14.16
C GLU A 115 -4.27 -10.03 -14.64
N LYS A 116 -3.16 -10.73 -14.37
CA LYS A 116 -2.99 -12.17 -14.68
C LYS A 116 -3.96 -13.09 -13.94
N GLN A 117 -4.59 -12.63 -12.86
CA GLN A 117 -5.60 -13.36 -12.10
C GLN A 117 -7.01 -12.84 -12.36
N ASP A 118 -7.20 -12.04 -13.43
CA ASP A 118 -8.46 -11.37 -13.77
C ASP A 118 -8.99 -10.49 -12.62
N LEU A 119 -8.08 -9.90 -11.82
CA LEU A 119 -8.40 -8.96 -10.76
C LEU A 119 -8.14 -7.52 -11.20
N ASP A 120 -9.12 -6.65 -10.96
CA ASP A 120 -8.95 -5.21 -11.16
C ASP A 120 -8.06 -4.63 -10.05
N PHE A 121 -6.98 -3.93 -10.41
CA PHE A 121 -5.98 -3.47 -9.45
C PHE A 121 -6.37 -2.19 -8.69
N PRO A 122 -6.93 -1.12 -9.30
CA PRO A 122 -7.24 0.13 -8.61
C PRO A 122 -8.11 -0.02 -7.35
N PRO A 123 -9.15 -0.88 -7.30
CA PRO A 123 -9.93 -1.11 -6.07
C PRO A 123 -9.12 -1.69 -4.90
N HIS A 124 -7.91 -2.20 -5.17
CA HIS A 124 -7.01 -2.78 -4.19
C HIS A 124 -5.84 -1.87 -3.84
N ALA A 125 -5.70 -0.68 -4.41
CA ALA A 125 -4.49 0.13 -4.29
C ALA A 125 -4.76 1.49 -3.64
N VAL A 126 -3.79 1.96 -2.84
CA VAL A 126 -3.72 3.33 -2.33
C VAL A 126 -2.31 3.89 -2.48
N ALA A 127 -2.21 5.19 -2.77
CA ALA A 127 -0.95 5.91 -2.90
C ALA A 127 -0.64 6.74 -1.66
N VAL A 128 0.61 6.69 -1.19
CA VAL A 128 1.16 7.58 -0.15
C VAL A 128 2.27 8.41 -0.78
N THR A 129 1.97 9.67 -1.08
CA THR A 129 2.82 10.53 -1.90
C THR A 129 2.57 12.02 -1.62
N MET A 130 3.37 12.90 -2.23
CA MET A 130 3.12 14.34 -2.18
C MET A 130 2.04 14.77 -3.17
N PRO A 131 1.22 15.80 -2.84
CA PRO A 131 0.33 16.43 -3.80
C PRO A 131 1.09 16.91 -5.06
N GLY A 132 0.53 16.65 -6.23
CA GLY A 132 1.09 17.00 -7.54
C GLY A 132 2.26 16.13 -8.01
N SER A 133 2.63 15.09 -7.24
CA SER A 133 3.66 14.13 -7.65
C SER A 133 3.23 13.30 -8.86
N GLN A 134 4.15 12.54 -9.45
CA GLN A 134 3.80 11.63 -10.56
C GLN A 134 2.82 10.53 -10.11
N LEU A 135 2.99 10.02 -8.89
CA LEU A 135 2.13 8.99 -8.33
C LEU A 135 0.76 9.55 -7.93
N ASP A 136 0.70 10.81 -7.48
CA ASP A 136 -0.57 11.49 -7.18
C ASP A 136 -1.42 11.64 -8.44
N LYS A 137 -0.82 12.14 -9.52
CA LYS A 137 -1.48 12.25 -10.83
C LYS A 137 -1.97 10.89 -11.33
N TYR A 138 -1.10 9.88 -11.29
CA TYR A 138 -1.44 8.52 -11.69
C TYR A 138 -2.57 7.90 -10.86
N ALA A 139 -2.68 8.24 -9.57
CA ALA A 139 -3.74 7.73 -8.71
C ALA A 139 -5.10 8.42 -8.91
N GLN A 140 -5.13 9.56 -9.61
CA GLN A 140 -6.35 10.31 -9.93
C GLN A 140 -6.92 9.96 -11.31
N ASP A 141 -6.10 9.37 -12.19
CA ASP A 141 -6.48 8.89 -13.53
C ASP A 141 -7.25 7.56 -13.47
#